data_AF-M4RC68-F1
#
_entry.id   AF-M4RC68-F1
#
_cell.length_a   1.000
_cell.length_b   1.000
_cell.length_c   1.000
_cell.angle_alpha   90.00
_cell.angle_beta   90.00
_cell.angle_gamma   90.00
#
_symmetry.space_group_name_H-M   'P 1'
#
loop_
_entity.id
_entity.type
_entity.pdbx_description
1 polymer ?
#
loop_
_entity_poly.entity_id
_entity_poly.type
_entity_poly.pdbx_seq_one_letter_code
_entity_poly.pdbx_strand_id
1 'polypeptide(L)'
;MSSVHPSSTTPSASTTPATPTTVPPSSPTGEHDYGSARPSDDTLARAALTYCTDSADALMFATLKGAPDAWSVLSAMYSSALWMPERMQWQRPMAASRLEEWFVTGAARWGLRADSRALTTFRKSLEGWQTRLHDLLTSLAVIHHDFGVEEMPWYDRHDNGEDDCCPMPQTLAEAIWSHATVDGRYWLIGPDSTLWPEQVGDLCVRKDWAAPLCLWGLGYAPALKACDRPLAIVGSRGVNEYGRTVAYSLGRHAAGAGHTVVSGGAMGADAAAHWGAIRAREQYGDSAGSTIAVFAGGLTHIGPRSNQLLFDAIVANKGALISESFPGTVPQPHRFLLRNRIIAALASTVVVAQARRRSGALNTATWASELNRDIYAAPGDITTPSNGGCNRLIADGKAMLLCSCETVSDICHAAHRPATSGVADLAGTAQAAESAQTHLAEPPDIETAGAPSPEGHGLRERLIAIMRALRRPMPPERLIAAIAQDDSSTSPPQSQDVLAELGLMELDGVVTCGPEGFRLATGSD
;
A
#
# COMPACT_ATOMS: atom_id res chain seq x y z
N MET A 1 40.36 75.48 -24.54
CA MET A 1 40.40 75.93 -25.95
C MET A 1 40.94 74.80 -26.80
N SER A 2 40.18 74.47 -27.83
CA SER A 2 40.61 73.88 -29.11
C SER A 2 41.07 72.42 -29.15
N SER A 3 40.11 71.60 -29.58
CA SER A 3 40.21 70.46 -30.50
C SER A 3 41.11 70.69 -31.72
N VAL A 4 41.79 69.64 -32.20
CA VAL A 4 42.05 69.38 -33.64
C VAL A 4 42.15 67.87 -33.90
N HIS A 5 41.30 67.38 -34.81
CA HIS A 5 41.27 66.06 -35.50
C HIS A 5 42.18 66.10 -36.76
N PRO A 6 42.65 64.98 -37.39
CA PRO A 6 41.79 64.20 -38.32
C PRO A 6 42.11 62.69 -38.60
N SER A 7 41.05 61.98 -39.04
CA SER A 7 40.84 60.82 -39.98
C SER A 7 42.03 60.03 -40.56
N SER A 8 41.99 58.72 -40.88
CA SER A 8 41.01 57.82 -41.58
C SER A 8 41.48 56.35 -41.34
N THR A 9 40.76 55.22 -41.51
CA THR A 9 39.88 54.73 -42.60
C THR A 9 39.18 53.42 -42.15
N THR A 10 37.93 53.20 -42.55
CA THR A 10 37.09 51.97 -42.43
C THR A 10 37.33 51.00 -43.62
N PRO A 11 36.89 49.70 -43.65
CA PRO A 11 35.52 49.25 -43.27
C PRO A 11 35.26 47.81 -42.75
N SER A 12 34.05 47.68 -42.16
CA SER A 12 33.06 46.57 -42.23
C SER A 12 33.35 45.21 -41.57
N ALA A 13 32.62 44.90 -40.48
CA ALA A 13 31.52 43.91 -40.50
C ALA A 13 30.80 43.85 -39.13
N SER A 14 29.49 43.67 -39.19
CA SER A 14 28.52 43.62 -38.10
C SER A 14 28.69 42.44 -37.15
N THR A 15 28.59 42.66 -35.84
CA THR A 15 28.35 41.60 -34.86
C THR A 15 27.40 42.10 -33.76
N THR A 16 26.21 41.51 -33.72
CA THR A 16 25.21 41.67 -32.65
C THR A 16 25.62 40.81 -31.44
N PRO A 17 25.47 41.26 -30.18
CA PRO A 17 25.84 40.46 -29.01
C PRO A 17 24.72 39.50 -28.59
N ALA A 18 25.09 38.25 -28.30
CA ALA A 18 24.21 37.19 -27.84
C ALA A 18 23.96 37.27 -26.31
N THR A 19 22.69 37.09 -25.94
CA THR A 19 22.12 37.04 -24.59
C THR A 19 22.56 35.77 -23.83
N PRO A 20 22.79 35.82 -22.49
CA PRO A 20 23.28 34.66 -21.74
C PRO A 20 22.18 33.62 -21.52
N THR A 21 22.47 32.36 -21.85
CA THR A 21 21.58 31.22 -21.64
C THR A 21 21.87 30.59 -20.27
N THR A 22 20.86 30.61 -19.40
CA THR A 22 20.78 29.87 -18.14
C THR A 22 20.76 28.37 -18.39
N VAL A 23 21.73 27.66 -17.80
CA VAL A 23 21.80 26.19 -17.77
C VAL A 23 20.84 25.66 -16.69
N PRO A 24 19.87 24.78 -17.01
CA PRO A 24 19.05 24.12 -15.99
C PRO A 24 19.86 23.04 -15.27
N PRO A 25 19.58 22.75 -13.99
CA PRO A 25 20.27 21.69 -13.26
C PRO A 25 19.94 20.33 -13.88
N SER A 26 21.00 19.57 -14.14
CA SER A 26 21.00 18.18 -14.60
C SER A 26 20.18 17.28 -13.66
N SER A 27 19.23 16.55 -14.24
CA SER A 27 18.47 15.47 -13.60
C SER A 27 19.43 14.39 -13.04
N PRO A 28 19.28 13.94 -11.79
CA PRO A 28 20.02 12.77 -11.31
C PRO A 28 19.38 11.50 -11.87
N THR A 29 19.89 11.00 -12.98
CA THR A 29 19.67 9.62 -13.44
C THR A 29 20.56 8.70 -12.60
N GLY A 30 20.11 8.36 -11.41
CA GLY A 30 20.62 7.23 -10.64
C GLY A 30 19.52 6.19 -10.56
N GLU A 31 19.62 5.10 -11.33
CA GLU A 31 18.76 3.93 -11.17
C GLU A 31 18.89 3.43 -9.72
N HIS A 32 17.82 3.63 -8.94
CA HIS A 32 17.73 3.19 -7.56
C HIS A 32 17.13 1.78 -7.52
N ASP A 33 17.98 0.81 -7.83
CA ASP A 33 17.67 -0.62 -7.91
C ASP A 33 17.57 -1.28 -6.51
N TYR A 34 16.76 -0.71 -5.62
CA TYR A 34 16.68 -1.14 -4.20
C TYR A 34 15.43 -1.99 -3.90
N GLY A 35 15.19 -3.02 -4.73
CA GLY A 35 14.10 -3.98 -4.56
C GLY A 35 13.79 -4.87 -5.77
N SER A 36 14.66 -4.94 -6.78
CA SER A 36 14.38 -5.51 -8.11
C SER A 36 14.63 -7.02 -8.25
N ALA A 37 15.08 -7.71 -7.20
CA ALA A 37 15.25 -9.15 -7.27
C ALA A 37 13.90 -9.79 -7.62
N ARG A 38 13.91 -10.67 -8.64
CA ARG A 38 12.72 -11.41 -9.06
C ARG A 38 12.09 -12.10 -7.83
N PRO A 39 10.81 -11.85 -7.53
CA PRO A 39 10.14 -12.53 -6.42
C PRO A 39 10.09 -14.05 -6.67
N SER A 40 10.06 -14.83 -5.58
CA SER A 40 9.89 -16.28 -5.67
C SER A 40 8.53 -16.66 -6.25
N ASP A 41 8.40 -17.90 -6.70
CA ASP A 41 7.12 -18.43 -7.17
C ASP A 41 6.04 -18.39 -6.07
N ASP A 42 6.41 -18.62 -4.81
CA ASP A 42 5.50 -18.48 -3.66
C ASP A 42 5.03 -17.03 -3.49
N THR A 43 5.92 -16.05 -3.62
CA THR A 43 5.55 -14.62 -3.57
C THR A 43 4.65 -14.21 -4.73
N LEU A 44 4.94 -14.67 -5.95
CA LEU A 44 4.12 -14.40 -7.13
C LEU A 44 2.72 -15.05 -6.99
N ALA A 45 2.65 -16.27 -6.46
CA ALA A 45 1.39 -16.92 -6.16
C ALA A 45 0.60 -16.14 -5.08
N ARG A 46 1.25 -15.65 -4.03
CA ARG A 46 0.61 -14.77 -3.01
C ARG A 46 0.06 -13.48 -3.61
N ALA A 47 0.75 -12.89 -4.59
CA ALA A 47 0.26 -11.72 -5.31
C ALA A 47 -1.02 -12.04 -6.10
N ALA A 48 -1.03 -13.15 -6.84
CA ALA A 48 -2.23 -13.61 -7.55
C ALA A 48 -3.39 -13.94 -6.60
N LEU A 49 -3.11 -14.61 -5.47
CA LEU A 49 -4.13 -14.88 -4.44
C LEU A 49 -4.68 -13.59 -3.82
N THR A 50 -3.84 -12.58 -3.61
CA THR A 50 -4.27 -11.27 -3.12
C THR A 50 -5.19 -10.56 -4.12
N TYR A 51 -4.92 -10.69 -5.43
CA TYR A 51 -5.86 -10.24 -6.45
C TYR A 51 -7.21 -10.98 -6.32
N CYS A 52 -7.18 -12.29 -6.08
CA CYS A 52 -8.40 -13.11 -5.97
C CYS A 52 -9.24 -12.82 -4.72
N THR A 53 -8.61 -12.48 -3.59
CA THR A 53 -9.34 -12.19 -2.34
C THR A 53 -9.84 -10.76 -2.24
N ASP A 54 -9.33 -9.86 -3.08
CA ASP A 54 -9.57 -8.41 -3.07
C ASP A 54 -9.16 -7.68 -1.80
N SER A 55 -9.01 -8.35 -0.66
CA SER A 55 -8.65 -7.75 0.62
C SER A 55 -8.05 -8.81 1.55
N ALA A 56 -7.78 -8.42 2.80
CA ALA A 56 -7.34 -9.34 3.84
C ALA A 56 -8.44 -10.36 4.17
N ASP A 57 -8.29 -11.58 3.66
CA ASP A 57 -9.27 -12.65 3.81
C ASP A 57 -8.76 -13.73 4.78
N ALA A 58 -9.50 -13.90 5.89
CA ALA A 58 -9.16 -14.87 6.93
C ALA A 58 -9.28 -16.33 6.45
N LEU A 59 -10.19 -16.64 5.52
CA LEU A 59 -10.37 -17.99 5.00
C LEU A 59 -9.20 -18.37 4.09
N MET A 60 -8.76 -17.43 3.23
CA MET A 60 -7.55 -17.61 2.43
C MET A 60 -6.33 -17.80 3.31
N PHE A 61 -6.15 -16.95 4.33
CA PHE A 61 -5.03 -17.07 5.27
C PHE A 61 -5.05 -18.41 6.03
N ALA A 62 -6.23 -18.85 6.49
CA ALA A 62 -6.39 -20.17 7.10
C ALA A 62 -6.01 -21.28 6.11
N THR A 63 -6.42 -21.19 4.86
CA THR A 63 -6.06 -22.17 3.81
C THR A 63 -4.55 -22.24 3.61
N LEU A 64 -3.89 -21.09 3.48
CA LEU A 64 -2.44 -20.94 3.37
C LEU A 64 -1.67 -21.51 4.57
N LYS A 65 -2.23 -21.45 5.79
CA LYS A 65 -1.64 -22.06 6.99
C LYS A 65 -1.66 -23.59 6.96
N GLY A 66 -2.58 -24.21 6.22
CA GLY A 66 -2.71 -25.65 6.08
C GLY A 66 -2.03 -26.22 4.84
N ALA A 67 -1.88 -25.40 3.80
CA ALA A 67 -1.19 -25.74 2.56
C ALA A 67 0.35 -25.77 2.72
N PRO A 68 1.08 -26.45 1.82
CA PRO A 68 2.54 -26.43 1.79
C PRO A 68 3.09 -25.03 1.41
N ASP A 69 2.51 -24.40 0.40
CA ASP A 69 2.88 -23.09 -0.13
C ASP A 69 1.67 -22.43 -0.82
N ALA A 70 1.82 -21.15 -1.20
CA ALA A 70 0.78 -20.39 -1.88
C ALA A 70 0.55 -20.82 -3.32
N TRP A 71 1.61 -21.33 -3.97
CA TRP A 71 1.52 -21.86 -5.32
C TRP A 71 0.55 -23.05 -5.41
N SER A 72 0.63 -23.95 -4.44
CA SER A 72 -0.25 -25.12 -4.31
C SER A 72 -1.72 -24.72 -4.10
N VAL A 73 -1.97 -23.62 -3.38
CA VAL A 73 -3.34 -23.09 -3.23
C VAL A 73 -3.84 -22.50 -4.53
N LEU A 74 -3.03 -21.68 -5.22
CA LEU A 74 -3.39 -21.09 -6.50
C LEU A 74 -3.66 -22.16 -7.57
N SER A 75 -2.82 -23.19 -7.64
CA SER A 75 -2.99 -24.31 -8.57
C SER A 75 -4.23 -25.13 -8.28
N ALA A 76 -4.51 -25.42 -7.00
CA ALA A 76 -5.72 -26.14 -6.60
C ALA A 76 -6.98 -25.31 -6.85
N MET A 77 -6.91 -23.97 -6.70
CA MET A 77 -8.01 -23.06 -7.06
C MET A 77 -8.30 -23.09 -8.55
N TYR A 78 -7.28 -23.00 -9.40
CA TYR A 78 -7.42 -23.19 -10.85
C TYR A 78 -8.04 -24.56 -11.16
N SER A 79 -7.46 -25.63 -10.58
CA SER A 79 -7.81 -27.03 -10.84
C SER A 79 -9.20 -27.46 -10.36
N SER A 80 -9.83 -26.66 -9.50
CA SER A 80 -11.18 -26.91 -8.99
C SER A 80 -12.25 -26.06 -9.70
N ALA A 81 -11.84 -25.10 -10.53
CA ALA A 81 -12.74 -24.12 -11.15
C ALA A 81 -13.67 -24.74 -12.20
N LEU A 82 -14.87 -24.17 -12.34
CA LEU A 82 -15.89 -24.62 -13.30
C LEU A 82 -15.53 -24.33 -14.76
N TRP A 83 -14.77 -23.27 -15.00
CA TRP A 83 -14.39 -22.78 -16.33
C TRP A 83 -13.16 -23.49 -16.92
N MET A 84 -12.64 -24.53 -16.26
CA MET A 84 -11.52 -25.32 -16.79
C MET A 84 -11.88 -26.10 -18.07
N PRO A 85 -10.90 -26.33 -18.97
CA PRO A 85 -11.08 -27.19 -20.15
C PRO A 85 -11.62 -28.59 -19.78
N GLU A 86 -12.56 -29.12 -20.57
CA GLU A 86 -13.23 -30.40 -20.31
C GLU A 86 -12.26 -31.56 -20.05
N ARG A 87 -11.15 -31.61 -20.80
CA ARG A 87 -10.12 -32.65 -20.67
C ARG A 87 -9.44 -32.71 -19.30
N MET A 88 -9.53 -31.64 -18.50
CA MET A 88 -8.94 -31.53 -17.16
C MET A 88 -9.98 -31.63 -16.03
N GLN A 89 -11.28 -31.63 -16.34
CA GLN A 89 -12.33 -31.56 -15.32
C GLN A 89 -12.35 -32.75 -14.35
N TRP A 90 -11.73 -33.87 -14.72
CA TRP A 90 -11.57 -35.04 -13.84
C TRP A 90 -10.79 -34.74 -12.55
N GLN A 91 -9.94 -33.70 -12.53
CA GLN A 91 -9.14 -33.30 -11.36
C GLN A 91 -9.96 -32.53 -10.30
N ARG A 92 -11.10 -31.95 -10.69
CA ARG A 92 -11.83 -30.98 -9.87
C ARG A 92 -12.24 -31.48 -8.49
N PRO A 93 -12.82 -32.70 -8.33
CA PRO A 93 -13.22 -33.18 -7.01
C PRO A 93 -12.04 -33.33 -6.06
N MET A 94 -10.87 -33.74 -6.56
CA MET A 94 -9.65 -33.93 -5.78
C MET A 94 -9.06 -32.58 -5.34
N ALA A 95 -8.95 -31.63 -6.26
CA ALA A 95 -8.44 -30.28 -5.97
C ALA A 95 -9.34 -29.54 -4.97
N ALA A 96 -10.66 -29.62 -5.14
CA ALA A 96 -11.61 -29.02 -4.19
C ALA A 96 -11.51 -29.65 -2.79
N SER A 97 -11.38 -30.99 -2.73
CA SER A 97 -11.24 -31.70 -1.45
C SER A 97 -9.96 -31.30 -0.71
N ARG A 98 -8.83 -31.14 -1.42
CA ARG A 98 -7.57 -30.70 -0.80
C ARG A 98 -7.62 -29.24 -0.34
N LEU A 99 -8.27 -28.34 -1.09
CA LEU A 99 -8.50 -26.96 -0.62
C LEU A 99 -9.29 -26.94 0.70
N GLU A 100 -10.33 -27.77 0.82
CA GLU A 100 -11.08 -27.92 2.07
C GLU A 100 -10.21 -28.53 3.19
N GLU A 101 -9.40 -29.54 2.88
CA GLU A 101 -8.47 -30.15 3.85
C GLU A 101 -7.45 -29.13 4.37
N TRP A 102 -6.83 -28.33 3.49
CA TRP A 102 -5.91 -27.27 3.87
C TRP A 102 -6.60 -26.17 4.67
N PHE A 103 -7.81 -25.77 4.28
CA PHE A 103 -8.61 -24.83 5.06
C PHE A 103 -8.88 -25.36 6.48
N VAL A 104 -9.34 -26.60 6.64
CA VAL A 104 -9.63 -27.21 7.94
C VAL A 104 -8.35 -27.35 8.78
N THR A 105 -7.29 -27.86 8.17
CA THR A 105 -5.99 -28.05 8.83
C THR A 105 -5.40 -26.72 9.29
N GLY A 106 -5.42 -25.71 8.42
CA GLY A 106 -4.87 -24.40 8.73
C GLY A 106 -5.73 -23.59 9.68
N ALA A 107 -7.06 -23.71 9.62
CA ALA A 107 -7.97 -23.19 10.65
C ALA A 107 -7.63 -23.80 12.02
N ALA A 108 -7.42 -25.11 12.10
CA ALA A 108 -7.00 -25.77 13.34
C ALA A 108 -5.64 -25.27 13.84
N ARG A 109 -4.65 -25.12 12.94
CA ARG A 109 -3.32 -24.53 13.26
C ARG A 109 -3.42 -23.09 13.77
N TRP A 110 -4.40 -22.33 13.29
CA TRP A 110 -4.68 -20.96 13.76
C TRP A 110 -5.54 -20.93 15.04
N GLY A 111 -5.93 -22.09 15.57
CA GLY A 111 -6.75 -22.20 16.77
C GLY A 111 -8.23 -21.88 16.54
N LEU A 112 -8.72 -22.03 15.31
CA LEU A 112 -10.13 -21.99 14.93
C LEU A 112 -10.69 -23.41 14.78
N ARG A 113 -12.01 -23.55 14.94
CA ARG A 113 -12.73 -24.78 14.58
C ARG A 113 -13.46 -24.56 13.27
N ALA A 114 -13.14 -25.37 12.26
CA ALA A 114 -13.89 -25.40 11.01
C ALA A 114 -15.11 -26.32 11.18
N ASP A 115 -16.28 -25.73 11.41
CA ASP A 115 -17.55 -26.45 11.42
C ASP A 115 -18.19 -26.49 10.01
N SER A 116 -19.34 -27.14 9.87
CA SER A 116 -20.05 -27.25 8.58
C SER A 116 -20.44 -25.87 8.00
N ARG A 117 -20.68 -24.87 8.86
CA ARG A 117 -21.01 -23.52 8.43
C ARG A 117 -19.77 -22.82 7.87
N ALA A 118 -18.63 -22.93 8.54
CA ALA A 118 -17.35 -22.41 8.07
C ALA A 118 -16.98 -23.00 6.71
N LEU A 119 -17.16 -24.30 6.50
CA LEU A 119 -16.95 -24.96 5.21
C LEU A 119 -17.89 -24.44 4.12
N THR A 120 -19.15 -24.18 4.45
CA THR A 120 -20.11 -23.60 3.50
C THR A 120 -19.72 -22.17 3.12
N THR A 121 -19.27 -21.37 4.08
CA THR A 121 -18.73 -20.03 3.81
C THR A 121 -17.46 -20.09 2.96
N PHE A 122 -16.55 -21.02 3.27
CA PHE A 122 -15.33 -21.25 2.49
C PHE A 122 -15.63 -21.58 1.02
N ARG A 123 -16.52 -22.55 0.75
CA ARG A 123 -16.92 -22.91 -0.62
C ARG A 123 -17.50 -21.72 -1.38
N LYS A 124 -18.35 -20.92 -0.74
CA LYS A 124 -18.92 -19.71 -1.34
C LYS A 124 -17.83 -18.66 -1.66
N SER A 125 -16.86 -18.47 -0.76
CA SER A 125 -15.73 -17.57 -1.02
C SER A 125 -14.84 -18.09 -2.15
N LEU A 126 -14.59 -19.40 -2.20
CA LEU A 126 -13.81 -20.06 -3.24
C LEU A 126 -14.38 -19.83 -4.64
N GLU A 127 -15.71 -19.89 -4.83
CA GLU A 127 -16.36 -19.56 -6.11
C GLU A 127 -16.05 -18.11 -6.56
N GLY A 128 -16.09 -17.17 -5.62
CA GLY A 128 -15.74 -15.76 -5.88
C GLY A 128 -14.26 -15.59 -6.22
N TRP A 129 -13.38 -16.27 -5.49
CA TRP A 129 -11.94 -16.24 -5.76
C TRP A 129 -11.61 -16.84 -7.12
N GLN A 130 -12.23 -17.96 -7.51
CA GLN A 130 -12.07 -18.58 -8.83
C GLN A 130 -12.57 -17.71 -9.98
N THR A 131 -13.63 -16.93 -9.74
CA THR A 131 -14.13 -15.95 -10.72
C THR A 131 -13.07 -14.86 -10.94
N ARG A 132 -12.52 -14.29 -9.86
CA ARG A 132 -11.45 -13.28 -9.99
C ARG A 132 -10.15 -13.86 -10.54
N LEU A 133 -9.84 -15.12 -10.26
CA LEU A 133 -8.70 -15.80 -10.89
C LEU A 133 -8.89 -15.88 -12.41
N HIS A 134 -10.10 -16.19 -12.89
CA HIS A 134 -10.41 -16.16 -14.32
C HIS A 134 -10.18 -14.77 -14.92
N ASP A 135 -10.64 -13.72 -14.25
CA ASP A 135 -10.46 -12.34 -14.70
C ASP A 135 -8.98 -11.96 -14.80
N LEU A 136 -8.17 -12.32 -13.78
CA LEU A 136 -6.72 -12.12 -13.78
C LEU A 136 -6.06 -12.87 -14.94
N LEU A 137 -6.36 -14.16 -15.11
CA LEU A 137 -5.77 -14.94 -16.19
C LEU A 137 -6.23 -14.43 -17.56
N THR A 138 -7.43 -13.88 -17.67
CA THR A 138 -7.90 -13.25 -18.92
C THR A 138 -7.15 -11.95 -19.19
N SER A 139 -6.92 -11.11 -18.18
CA SER A 139 -6.18 -9.84 -18.33
C SER A 139 -4.71 -10.06 -18.66
N LEU A 140 -4.11 -11.14 -18.16
CA LEU A 140 -2.77 -11.61 -18.54
C LEU A 140 -2.76 -12.29 -19.92
N ALA A 141 -3.92 -12.37 -20.57
CA ALA A 141 -4.15 -13.12 -21.81
C ALA A 141 -3.74 -14.60 -21.70
N VAL A 142 -3.71 -15.17 -20.50
CA VAL A 142 -3.38 -16.57 -20.19
C VAL A 142 -4.45 -17.55 -20.66
N ILE A 143 -5.71 -17.13 -20.72
CA ILE A 143 -6.81 -17.96 -21.25
C ILE A 143 -6.80 -17.99 -22.79
N HIS A 144 -6.05 -17.09 -23.45
CA HIS A 144 -5.97 -16.98 -24.91
C HIS A 144 -4.60 -17.32 -25.50
N HIS A 145 -3.53 -17.25 -24.71
CA HIS A 145 -2.19 -17.70 -25.07
C HIS A 145 -1.84 -18.99 -24.32
N ASP A 146 -1.14 -19.89 -25.00
CA ASP A 146 -0.69 -21.13 -24.39
C ASP A 146 0.53 -20.88 -23.49
N PHE A 147 0.25 -20.56 -22.22
CA PHE A 147 1.28 -20.44 -21.17
C PHE A 147 1.67 -21.79 -20.57
N GLY A 148 1.28 -22.91 -21.19
CA GLY A 148 1.48 -24.26 -20.66
C GLY A 148 0.59 -24.61 -19.46
N VAL A 149 -0.19 -23.66 -18.93
CA VAL A 149 -1.16 -23.88 -17.83
C VAL A 149 -2.21 -24.94 -18.17
N GLU A 150 -2.50 -25.07 -19.46
CA GLU A 150 -3.43 -26.00 -20.10
C GLU A 150 -2.87 -27.42 -20.28
N GLU A 151 -1.57 -27.60 -20.04
CA GLU A 151 -0.87 -28.89 -20.08
C GLU A 151 -0.35 -29.31 -18.69
N MET A 152 -0.47 -28.43 -17.70
CA MET A 152 0.02 -28.68 -16.36
C MET A 152 -0.80 -29.75 -15.62
N PRO A 153 -0.17 -30.85 -15.18
CA PRO A 153 -0.75 -31.74 -14.20
C PRO A 153 -0.52 -31.09 -12.84
N TRP A 154 -1.41 -30.20 -12.45
CA TRP A 154 -1.32 -29.42 -11.22
C TRP A 154 -1.36 -30.25 -9.93
N TYR A 155 -1.61 -31.56 -10.04
CA TYR A 155 -1.72 -32.49 -8.92
C TYR A 155 -0.89 -33.76 -9.15
N ASP A 156 -0.09 -34.04 -8.14
CA ASP A 156 1.00 -35.00 -8.09
C ASP A 156 0.58 -36.47 -8.27
N ARG A 157 1.39 -37.19 -9.06
CA ARG A 157 1.46 -38.66 -9.09
C ARG A 157 2.23 -39.09 -7.84
N HIS A 158 1.55 -39.23 -6.69
CA HIS A 158 2.14 -39.83 -5.49
C HIS A 158 2.37 -41.36 -5.62
N ASP A 159 2.87 -41.85 -6.75
CA ASP A 159 3.23 -43.27 -6.90
C ASP A 159 4.63 -43.58 -6.33
N ASN A 160 5.51 -42.57 -6.12
CA ASN A 160 6.94 -42.83 -5.87
C ASN A 160 7.56 -42.18 -4.60
N GLY A 161 6.82 -41.45 -3.78
CA GLY A 161 7.32 -40.98 -2.47
C GLY A 161 8.35 -39.83 -2.49
N GLU A 162 8.43 -39.06 -3.58
CA GLU A 162 9.12 -37.77 -3.65
C GLU A 162 8.07 -36.65 -3.68
N ASP A 163 8.19 -35.66 -2.79
CA ASP A 163 7.32 -34.47 -2.70
C ASP A 163 7.66 -33.46 -3.83
N ASP A 164 7.52 -33.86 -5.09
CA ASP A 164 7.83 -33.00 -6.25
C ASP A 164 6.60 -32.19 -6.67
N CYS A 165 6.36 -31.07 -5.98
CA CYS A 165 5.42 -30.05 -6.45
C CYS A 165 5.88 -29.52 -7.83
N CYS A 166 5.01 -29.60 -8.85
CA CYS A 166 5.29 -29.03 -10.16
C CYS A 166 5.52 -27.50 -10.03
N PRO A 167 6.67 -26.96 -10.45
CA PRO A 167 6.98 -25.52 -10.32
C PRO A 167 6.06 -24.66 -11.20
N MET A 168 5.99 -23.36 -10.92
CA MET A 168 5.22 -22.43 -11.75
C MET A 168 5.80 -22.36 -13.17
N PRO A 169 4.98 -22.45 -14.24
CA PRO A 169 5.54 -22.33 -15.58
C PRO A 169 6.11 -20.93 -15.72
N GLN A 170 7.34 -20.86 -16.23
CA GLN A 170 8.12 -19.62 -16.25
C GLN A 170 7.39 -18.48 -16.95
N THR A 171 6.66 -18.78 -18.02
CA THR A 171 5.88 -17.80 -18.78
C THR A 171 4.73 -17.21 -17.96
N LEU A 172 4.03 -18.03 -17.16
CA LEU A 172 3.01 -17.55 -16.22
C LEU A 172 3.64 -16.71 -15.11
N ALA A 173 4.77 -17.16 -14.56
CA ALA A 173 5.50 -16.43 -13.53
C ALA A 173 5.90 -15.03 -14.01
N GLU A 174 6.42 -14.92 -15.24
CA GLU A 174 6.80 -13.65 -15.86
C GLU A 174 5.58 -12.75 -16.11
N ALA A 175 4.45 -13.31 -16.57
CA ALA A 175 3.21 -12.56 -16.77
C ALA A 175 2.65 -12.02 -15.46
N ILE A 176 2.57 -12.85 -14.40
CA ILE A 176 2.14 -12.41 -13.07
C ILE A 176 3.11 -11.36 -12.52
N TRP A 177 4.42 -11.57 -12.67
CA TRP A 177 5.43 -10.64 -12.18
C TRP A 177 5.31 -9.26 -12.85
N SER A 178 5.28 -9.20 -14.18
CA SER A 178 5.09 -7.97 -14.94
C SER A 178 3.81 -7.25 -14.52
N HIS A 179 2.68 -7.95 -14.45
CA HIS A 179 1.40 -7.34 -14.09
C HIS A 179 1.36 -6.87 -12.62
N ALA A 180 1.83 -7.70 -11.68
CA ALA A 180 1.84 -7.41 -10.26
C ALA A 180 2.87 -6.34 -9.89
N THR A 181 3.84 -6.03 -10.74
CA THR A 181 4.84 -4.97 -10.48
C THR A 181 4.66 -3.75 -11.37
N VAL A 182 3.71 -3.79 -12.32
CA VAL A 182 3.56 -2.79 -13.38
C VAL A 182 4.90 -2.60 -14.10
N ASP A 183 5.39 -3.69 -14.67
CA ASP A 183 6.65 -3.80 -15.41
C ASP A 183 7.86 -3.31 -14.60
N GLY A 184 7.96 -3.78 -13.35
CA GLY A 184 9.06 -3.45 -12.45
C GLY A 184 8.97 -2.09 -11.76
N ARG A 185 7.90 -1.32 -11.97
CA ARG A 185 7.68 -0.03 -11.29
C ARG A 185 7.57 -0.18 -9.76
N TYR A 186 6.98 -1.27 -9.29
CA TYR A 186 6.85 -1.59 -7.87
C TYR A 186 7.63 -2.85 -7.54
N TRP A 187 8.35 -2.86 -6.42
CA TRP A 187 8.89 -4.10 -5.88
C TRP A 187 7.78 -4.87 -5.17
N LEU A 188 7.96 -6.20 -5.09
CA LEU A 188 7.03 -7.13 -4.46
C LEU A 188 7.81 -8.08 -3.55
N ILE A 189 7.40 -8.20 -2.30
CA ILE A 189 8.01 -9.12 -1.33
C ILE A 189 6.96 -9.98 -0.64
N GLY A 190 7.29 -11.24 -0.39
CA GLY A 190 6.51 -12.17 0.43
C GLY A 190 7.26 -12.56 1.72
N PRO A 191 6.65 -13.42 2.56
CA PRO A 191 7.22 -13.87 3.83
C PRO A 191 8.58 -14.57 3.75
N ASP A 192 8.96 -15.06 2.58
CA ASP A 192 10.25 -15.68 2.27
C ASP A 192 11.36 -14.67 1.93
N SER A 193 11.02 -13.39 1.75
CA SER A 193 12.00 -12.32 1.55
C SER A 193 12.73 -11.97 2.85
N THR A 194 14.04 -11.75 2.77
CA THR A 194 14.84 -11.22 3.89
C THR A 194 14.43 -9.78 4.28
N LEU A 195 13.71 -9.08 3.41
CA LEU A 195 13.18 -7.74 3.65
C LEU A 195 11.75 -7.77 4.24
N TRP A 196 11.17 -8.95 4.47
CA TRP A 196 9.83 -9.09 5.04
C TRP A 196 9.78 -8.58 6.49
N PRO A 197 8.88 -7.65 6.82
CA PRO A 197 8.72 -7.16 8.18
C PRO A 197 7.95 -8.17 9.04
N GLU A 198 8.67 -9.06 9.72
CA GLU A 198 8.11 -10.14 10.56
C GLU A 198 7.00 -9.68 11.53
N GLN A 199 7.05 -8.42 11.98
CA GLN A 199 6.05 -7.84 12.88
C GLN A 199 4.62 -7.85 12.31
N VAL A 200 4.43 -7.88 10.98
CA VAL A 200 3.09 -8.02 10.38
C VAL A 200 2.48 -9.40 10.66
N GLY A 201 3.29 -10.39 11.04
CA GLY A 201 2.83 -11.70 11.50
C GLY A 201 1.98 -11.63 12.76
N ASP A 202 2.17 -10.62 13.61
CA ASP A 202 1.40 -10.43 14.86
C ASP A 202 -0.09 -10.17 14.59
N LEU A 203 -0.46 -9.77 13.38
CA LEU A 203 -1.85 -9.52 12.99
C LEU A 203 -2.75 -10.76 13.09
N CYS A 204 -2.16 -11.96 13.13
CA CYS A 204 -2.90 -13.21 13.32
C CYS A 204 -3.49 -13.39 14.74
N VAL A 205 -3.24 -12.45 15.68
CA VAL A 205 -3.88 -12.42 17.01
C VAL A 205 -5.41 -12.39 16.90
N ARG A 206 -5.95 -11.69 15.89
CA ARG A 206 -7.38 -11.67 15.61
C ARG A 206 -7.76 -12.72 14.60
N LYS A 207 -8.75 -13.53 14.94
CA LYS A 207 -9.21 -14.66 14.12
C LYS A 207 -10.18 -14.26 13.01
N ASP A 208 -10.53 -12.98 12.93
CA ASP A 208 -11.33 -12.38 11.88
C ASP A 208 -10.51 -11.55 10.87
N TRP A 209 -9.17 -11.49 11.02
CA TRP A 209 -8.28 -10.75 10.13
C TRP A 209 -7.02 -11.53 9.79
N ALA A 210 -6.51 -11.33 8.58
CA ALA A 210 -5.31 -12.00 8.07
C ALA A 210 -4.09 -11.08 8.06
N ALA A 211 -2.89 -11.62 8.28
CA ALA A 211 -1.67 -10.90 7.91
C ALA A 211 -1.62 -10.70 6.38
N PRO A 212 -0.97 -9.64 5.87
CA PRO A 212 -0.78 -9.46 4.43
C PRO A 212 -0.15 -10.70 3.80
N LEU A 213 -0.65 -11.14 2.64
CA LEU A 213 -0.07 -12.29 1.95
C LEU A 213 1.29 -11.93 1.34
N CYS A 214 1.40 -10.71 0.83
CA CYS A 214 2.62 -10.09 0.31
C CYS A 214 2.49 -8.57 0.46
N LEU A 215 3.56 -7.83 0.17
CA LEU A 215 3.58 -6.37 0.18
C LEU A 215 4.18 -5.85 -1.13
N TRP A 216 3.51 -4.85 -1.70
CA TRP A 216 4.03 -4.03 -2.77
C TRP A 216 4.68 -2.78 -2.20
N GLY A 217 5.70 -2.27 -2.90
CA GLY A 217 6.26 -0.99 -2.55
C GLY A 217 6.93 -0.22 -3.67
N LEU A 218 7.10 1.07 -3.42
CA LEU A 218 7.84 2.02 -4.22
C LEU A 218 8.90 2.69 -3.34
N GLY A 219 10.13 2.82 -3.86
CA GLY A 219 11.26 3.39 -3.12
C GLY A 219 12.12 2.32 -2.44
N TYR A 220 12.70 2.64 -1.29
CA TYR A 220 13.77 1.87 -0.67
C TYR A 220 13.24 0.70 0.18
N ALA A 221 13.13 -0.50 -0.41
CA ALA A 221 12.62 -1.69 0.28
C ALA A 221 13.35 -2.02 1.60
N PRO A 222 14.68 -1.86 1.71
CA PRO A 222 15.39 -2.07 2.98
C PRO A 222 14.90 -1.23 4.17
N ALA A 223 14.16 -0.14 3.94
CA ALA A 223 13.55 0.65 5.00
C ALA A 223 12.70 -0.20 5.97
N LEU A 224 12.08 -1.28 5.48
CA LEU A 224 11.24 -2.20 6.26
C LEU A 224 12.02 -2.98 7.33
N LYS A 225 13.34 -3.14 7.16
CA LYS A 225 14.22 -3.85 8.11
C LYS A 225 15.34 -2.97 8.68
N ALA A 226 15.32 -1.68 8.38
CA ALA A 226 16.34 -0.74 8.85
C ALA A 226 16.28 -0.44 10.36
N CYS A 227 15.15 -0.76 11.01
CA CYS A 227 14.93 -0.54 12.44
C CYS A 227 14.05 -1.67 13.00
N ASP A 228 14.53 -2.33 14.06
CA ASP A 228 13.82 -3.46 14.69
C ASP A 228 12.53 -3.04 15.42
N ARG A 229 12.50 -1.79 15.88
CA ARG A 229 11.41 -1.21 16.68
C ARG A 229 10.99 0.17 16.14
N PRO A 230 10.33 0.22 14.97
CA PRO A 230 9.86 1.46 14.37
C PRO A 230 8.85 2.21 15.25
N LEU A 231 8.78 3.53 15.06
CA LEU A 231 7.82 4.42 15.70
C LEU A 231 6.68 4.73 14.72
N ALA A 232 5.45 4.38 15.06
CA ALA A 232 4.29 4.88 14.33
C ALA A 232 3.84 6.22 14.90
N ILE A 233 3.64 7.21 14.03
CA ILE A 233 3.08 8.52 14.40
C ILE A 233 1.81 8.73 13.58
N VAL A 234 0.67 8.88 14.25
CA VAL A 234 -0.64 9.03 13.60
C VAL A 234 -1.43 10.17 14.19
N GLY A 235 -2.42 10.69 13.46
CA GLY A 235 -3.33 11.69 14.01
C GLY A 235 -4.44 12.12 13.08
N SER A 236 -5.12 13.19 13.47
CA SER A 236 -6.21 13.80 12.70
C SER A 236 -5.71 14.34 11.36
N ARG A 237 -6.52 14.19 10.31
CA ARG A 237 -6.31 14.88 9.03
C ARG A 237 -6.46 16.39 9.16
N GLY A 238 -7.44 16.82 9.95
CA GLY A 238 -7.67 18.23 10.32
C GLY A 238 -6.96 18.59 11.62
N VAL A 239 -5.67 18.32 11.70
CA VAL A 239 -4.82 18.68 12.85
C VAL A 239 -4.58 20.19 12.88
N ASN A 240 -4.58 20.79 14.07
CA ASN A 240 -4.20 22.20 14.25
C ASN A 240 -2.67 22.34 14.37
N GLU A 241 -2.17 23.57 14.57
CA GLU A 241 -0.72 23.80 14.61
C GLU A 241 -0.03 23.00 15.70
N TYR A 242 -0.62 22.93 16.90
CA TYR A 242 -0.11 22.12 18.01
C TYR A 242 0.16 20.66 17.58
N GLY A 243 -0.85 19.98 17.01
CA GLY A 243 -0.68 18.59 16.61
C GLY A 243 0.29 18.42 15.42
N ARG A 244 0.41 19.41 14.52
CA ARG A 244 1.43 19.39 13.45
C ARG A 244 2.83 19.49 14.03
N THR A 245 3.06 20.42 14.95
CA THR A 245 4.35 20.58 15.63
C THR A 245 4.71 19.28 16.36
N VAL A 246 3.79 18.69 17.11
CA VAL A 246 4.03 17.42 17.82
C VAL A 246 4.43 16.32 16.84
N ALA A 247 3.65 16.10 15.77
CA ALA A 247 3.94 15.04 14.80
C ALA A 247 5.27 15.26 14.07
N TYR A 248 5.53 16.50 13.62
CA TYR A 248 6.76 16.86 12.93
C TYR A 248 8.00 16.71 13.84
N SER A 249 7.95 17.25 15.05
CA SER A 249 9.08 17.17 15.99
C SER A 249 9.37 15.72 16.36
N LEU A 250 8.35 14.90 16.64
CA LEU A 250 8.55 13.47 16.90
C LEU A 250 9.15 12.75 15.69
N GLY A 251 8.65 12.99 14.48
CA GLY A 251 9.18 12.38 13.27
C GLY A 251 10.66 12.73 13.06
N ARG A 252 11.02 14.01 13.26
CA ARG A 252 12.39 14.50 13.15
C ARG A 252 13.31 13.90 14.21
N HIS A 253 12.91 13.89 15.47
CA HIS A 253 13.74 13.38 16.56
C HIS A 253 13.88 11.85 16.51
N ALA A 254 12.82 11.12 16.17
CA ALA A 254 12.87 9.68 16.01
C ALA A 254 13.82 9.26 14.88
N ALA A 255 13.64 9.83 13.68
CA ALA A 255 14.51 9.55 12.55
C ALA A 255 15.94 10.03 12.80
N GLY A 256 16.16 11.19 13.43
CA GLY A 256 17.49 11.67 13.81
C GLY A 256 18.21 10.74 14.79
N ALA A 257 17.47 9.99 15.60
CA ALA A 257 17.99 8.95 16.50
C ALA A 257 18.11 7.56 15.83
N GLY A 258 17.87 7.45 14.52
CA GLY A 258 18.00 6.23 13.74
C GLY A 258 16.74 5.39 13.59
N HIS A 259 15.63 5.76 14.25
CA HIS A 259 14.39 5.00 14.21
C HIS A 259 13.61 5.22 12.92
N THR A 260 13.04 4.15 12.35
CA THR A 260 12.13 4.28 11.21
C THR A 260 10.79 4.85 11.66
N VAL A 261 10.29 5.86 10.94
CA VAL A 261 8.97 6.48 11.18
C VAL A 261 7.93 5.89 10.24
N VAL A 262 6.88 5.28 10.78
CA VAL A 262 5.78 4.67 10.02
C VAL A 262 4.52 5.53 10.15
N SER A 263 3.84 5.81 9.04
CA SER A 263 2.54 6.48 9.07
C SER A 263 1.72 6.17 7.81
N GLY A 264 0.55 6.80 7.68
CA GLY A 264 -0.42 6.51 6.64
C GLY A 264 -0.38 7.39 5.40
N GLY A 265 0.56 8.33 5.31
CA GLY A 265 0.62 9.29 4.19
C GLY A 265 -0.59 10.24 4.07
N ALA A 266 -1.52 10.23 5.04
CA ALA A 266 -2.70 11.10 4.99
C ALA A 266 -2.33 12.58 5.21
N MET A 267 -3.27 13.49 4.94
CA MET A 267 -3.11 14.89 5.33
C MET A 267 -2.92 15.02 6.85
N GLY A 268 -2.38 16.16 7.28
CA GLY A 268 -2.31 16.52 8.68
C GLY A 268 -1.15 15.85 9.41
N ALA A 269 -1.45 15.12 10.49
CA ALA A 269 -0.42 14.58 11.38
C ALA A 269 0.51 13.57 10.69
N ASP A 270 -0.03 12.68 9.85
CA ASP A 270 0.76 11.71 9.09
C ASP A 270 1.77 12.41 8.17
N ALA A 271 1.32 13.39 7.38
CA ALA A 271 2.19 14.19 6.53
C ALA A 271 3.27 14.94 7.33
N ALA A 272 2.92 15.55 8.46
CA ALA A 272 3.85 16.26 9.32
C ALA A 272 4.94 15.33 9.88
N ALA A 273 4.57 14.11 10.30
CA ALA A 273 5.52 13.10 10.79
C ALA A 273 6.53 12.69 9.70
N HIS A 274 6.06 12.42 8.49
CA HIS A 274 6.93 12.10 7.36
C HIS A 274 7.86 13.26 6.99
N TRP A 275 7.36 14.49 6.94
CA TRP A 275 8.21 15.66 6.71
C TRP A 275 9.28 15.81 7.80
N GLY A 276 8.94 15.58 9.06
CA GLY A 276 9.93 15.57 10.15
C GLY A 276 11.04 14.54 9.91
N ALA A 277 10.66 13.31 9.56
CA ALA A 277 11.61 12.23 9.28
C ALA A 277 12.52 12.54 8.07
N ILE A 278 11.94 13.08 6.99
CA ILE A 278 12.69 13.52 5.80
C ILE A 278 13.71 14.60 6.18
N ARG A 279 13.32 15.58 7.01
CA ARG A 279 14.22 16.66 7.44
C ARG A 279 15.39 16.13 8.26
N ALA A 280 15.18 15.11 9.08
CA ALA A 280 16.27 14.42 9.76
C ALA A 280 17.17 13.67 8.77
N ARG A 281 16.60 13.04 7.74
CA ARG A 281 17.38 12.34 6.71
C ARG A 281 18.24 13.28 5.88
N GLU A 282 17.69 14.43 5.46
CA GLU A 282 18.44 15.48 4.77
C GLU A 282 19.59 16.01 5.64
N GLN A 283 19.37 16.10 6.96
CA GLN A 283 20.37 16.62 7.91
C GLN A 283 21.47 15.61 8.26
N TYR A 284 21.13 14.34 8.48
CA TYR A 284 22.04 13.32 9.03
C TYR A 284 22.42 12.21 8.03
N GLY A 285 21.90 12.27 6.80
CA GLY A 285 22.17 11.28 5.76
C GLY A 285 21.82 9.86 6.17
N ASP A 286 22.66 8.89 5.82
CA ASP A 286 22.45 7.47 6.12
C ASP A 286 22.59 7.11 7.63
N SER A 287 22.87 8.09 8.49
CA SER A 287 22.81 7.89 9.95
C SER A 287 21.40 8.09 10.52
N ALA A 288 20.49 8.73 9.78
CA ALA A 288 19.10 8.88 10.17
C ALA A 288 18.23 7.72 9.68
N GLY A 289 17.22 7.40 10.49
CA GLY A 289 16.17 6.44 10.18
C GLY A 289 15.39 6.81 8.92
N SER A 290 14.68 5.81 8.40
CA SER A 290 13.85 5.97 7.19
C SER A 290 12.41 6.39 7.54
N THR A 291 11.57 6.58 6.53
CA THR A 291 10.13 6.71 6.73
C THR A 291 9.33 5.87 5.75
N ILE A 292 8.23 5.29 6.24
CA ILE A 292 7.38 4.35 5.51
C ILE A 292 5.93 4.83 5.54
N ALA A 293 5.34 5.07 4.37
CA ALA A 293 3.94 5.42 4.22
C ALA A 293 3.13 4.20 3.76
N VAL A 294 2.05 3.87 4.47
CA VAL A 294 1.19 2.70 4.18
C VAL A 294 -0.13 3.13 3.54
N PHE A 295 -0.45 2.61 2.36
CA PHE A 295 -1.59 3.01 1.54
C PHE A 295 -2.78 2.04 1.61
N ALA A 296 -3.98 2.57 1.42
CA ALA A 296 -5.24 1.81 1.52
C ALA A 296 -5.65 1.11 0.21
N GLY A 297 -5.21 1.61 -0.94
CA GLY A 297 -5.43 0.97 -2.24
C GLY A 297 -4.11 0.44 -2.81
N GLY A 298 -4.15 -0.07 -4.04
CA GLY A 298 -2.95 -0.41 -4.79
C GLY A 298 -2.09 0.83 -5.04
N LEU A 299 -0.78 0.67 -5.22
CA LEU A 299 0.15 1.79 -5.36
C LEU A 299 -0.01 2.60 -6.66
N THR A 300 -0.84 2.14 -7.59
CA THR A 300 -1.29 2.96 -8.73
C THR A 300 -2.28 4.06 -8.33
N HIS A 301 -2.85 3.99 -7.13
CA HIS A 301 -3.78 4.97 -6.54
C HIS A 301 -3.19 5.61 -5.27
N ILE A 302 -1.92 6.02 -5.32
CA ILE A 302 -1.27 6.76 -4.23
C ILE A 302 -2.02 8.08 -4.01
N GLY A 303 -2.38 8.35 -2.76
CA GLY A 303 -3.01 9.62 -2.39
C GLY A 303 -3.04 9.84 -0.87
N PRO A 304 -3.45 11.05 -0.43
CA PRO A 304 -4.15 12.06 -1.22
C PRO A 304 -3.24 12.83 -2.20
N ARG A 305 -3.81 13.33 -3.31
CA ARG A 305 -3.05 14.04 -4.36
C ARG A 305 -2.33 15.29 -3.85
N SER A 306 -2.89 15.96 -2.84
CA SER A 306 -2.28 17.11 -2.18
C SER A 306 -0.92 16.80 -1.51
N ASN A 307 -0.65 15.52 -1.23
CA ASN A 307 0.60 15.06 -0.65
C ASN A 307 1.58 14.48 -1.70
N GLN A 308 1.38 14.68 -3.01
CA GLN A 308 2.26 14.09 -4.03
C GLN A 308 3.74 14.46 -3.83
N LEU A 309 4.04 15.75 -3.56
CA LEU A 309 5.40 16.21 -3.28
C LEU A 309 6.01 15.53 -2.04
N LEU A 310 5.18 15.18 -1.06
CA LEU A 310 5.65 14.42 0.11
C LEU A 310 6.02 12.99 -0.29
N PHE A 311 5.19 12.31 -1.08
CA PHE A 311 5.45 10.94 -1.51
C PHE A 311 6.71 10.83 -2.36
N ASP A 312 6.91 11.77 -3.28
CA ASP A 312 8.13 11.87 -4.08
C ASP A 312 9.35 12.10 -3.17
N ALA A 313 9.23 12.97 -2.15
CA ALA A 313 10.28 13.22 -1.18
C ALA A 313 10.59 12.01 -0.28
N ILE A 314 9.59 11.21 0.09
CA ILE A 314 9.80 9.94 0.83
C ILE A 314 10.70 9.02 0.00
N VAL A 315 10.35 8.80 -1.27
CA VAL A 315 11.12 7.92 -2.18
C VAL A 315 12.54 8.47 -2.39
N ALA A 316 12.68 9.77 -2.66
CA ALA A 316 13.97 10.42 -2.87
C ALA A 316 14.90 10.36 -1.65
N ASN A 317 14.35 10.27 -0.44
CA ASN A 317 15.12 10.21 0.81
C ASN A 317 15.25 8.78 1.38
N LYS A 318 15.30 7.76 0.50
CA LYS A 318 15.44 6.35 0.90
C LYS A 318 14.35 5.88 1.89
N GLY A 319 13.14 6.40 1.71
CA GLY A 319 11.89 5.92 2.31
C GLY A 319 11.13 4.96 1.40
N ALA A 320 10.00 4.45 1.88
CA ALA A 320 9.15 3.52 1.13
C ALA A 320 7.67 3.91 1.20
N LEU A 321 6.98 3.77 0.06
CA LEU A 321 5.52 3.75 -0.02
C LEU A 321 5.11 2.28 -0.15
N ILE A 322 4.22 1.78 0.70
CA ILE A 322 3.85 0.36 0.69
C ILE A 322 2.34 0.15 0.67
N SER A 323 1.90 -0.99 0.14
CA SER A 323 0.51 -1.44 0.19
C SER A 323 0.43 -2.96 0.28
N GLU A 324 -0.65 -3.46 0.88
CA GLU A 324 -1.04 -4.87 0.80
C GLU A 324 -2.02 -5.16 -0.34
N SER A 325 -2.48 -4.13 -1.05
CA SER A 325 -3.44 -4.29 -2.14
C SER A 325 -2.71 -4.42 -3.48
N PHE A 326 -3.23 -5.29 -4.34
CA PHE A 326 -2.73 -5.48 -5.69
C PHE A 326 -2.73 -4.15 -6.48
N PRO A 327 -1.76 -3.89 -7.39
CA PRO A 327 -1.79 -2.71 -8.24
C PRO A 327 -3.12 -2.58 -9.01
N GLY A 328 -3.67 -1.37 -9.09
CA GLY A 328 -4.98 -1.14 -9.69
C GLY A 328 -6.16 -1.24 -8.70
N THR A 329 -5.99 -1.83 -7.51
CA THR A 329 -7.04 -1.83 -6.49
C THR A 329 -7.38 -0.41 -6.05
N VAL A 330 -8.64 -0.01 -6.27
CA VAL A 330 -9.14 1.31 -5.88
C VAL A 330 -9.27 1.37 -4.35
N PRO A 331 -8.82 2.44 -3.68
CA PRO A 331 -9.06 2.58 -2.26
C PRO A 331 -10.55 2.68 -1.99
N GLN A 332 -10.98 2.04 -0.91
CA GLN A 332 -12.36 2.01 -0.48
C GLN A 332 -12.41 2.37 1.01
N PRO A 333 -13.55 2.88 1.50
CA PRO A 333 -13.70 3.35 2.87
C PRO A 333 -13.15 2.40 3.94
N HIS A 334 -13.49 1.12 3.83
CA HIS A 334 -13.10 0.10 4.78
C HIS A 334 -11.60 -0.18 4.73
N ARG A 335 -10.94 0.03 3.59
CA ARG A 335 -9.51 -0.20 3.39
C ARG A 335 -8.65 0.82 4.12
N PHE A 336 -9.13 2.05 4.30
CA PHE A 336 -8.43 3.04 5.13
C PHE A 336 -8.34 2.61 6.60
N LEU A 337 -9.36 1.90 7.11
CA LEU A 337 -9.33 1.31 8.45
C LEU A 337 -8.51 0.02 8.46
N LEU A 338 -8.64 -0.79 7.42
CA LEU A 338 -7.89 -2.04 7.29
C LEU A 338 -6.38 -1.79 7.33
N ARG A 339 -5.89 -0.84 6.52
CA ARG A 339 -4.47 -0.49 6.43
C ARG A 339 -3.86 -0.08 7.76
N ASN A 340 -4.64 0.53 8.67
CA ASN A 340 -4.10 1.01 9.95
C ASN A 340 -3.55 -0.11 10.83
N ARG A 341 -4.04 -1.35 10.65
CA ARG A 341 -3.47 -2.50 11.36
C ARG A 341 -2.02 -2.77 10.95
N ILE A 342 -1.66 -2.52 9.69
CA ILE A 342 -0.29 -2.69 9.20
C ILE A 342 0.60 -1.61 9.83
N ILE A 343 0.14 -0.36 9.91
CA ILE A 343 0.87 0.72 10.61
C ILE A 343 1.16 0.33 12.06
N ALA A 344 0.14 -0.16 12.77
CA ALA A 344 0.30 -0.59 14.16
C ALA A 344 1.21 -1.83 14.29
N ALA A 345 1.10 -2.79 13.38
CA ALA A 345 1.91 -4.02 13.41
C ALA A 345 3.39 -3.75 13.16
N LEU A 346 3.72 -2.87 12.20
CA LEU A 346 5.10 -2.50 11.88
C LEU A 346 5.82 -1.78 13.02
N ALA A 347 5.10 -1.14 13.93
CA ALA A 347 5.69 -0.34 15.01
C ALA A 347 5.72 -1.10 16.33
N SER A 348 6.72 -0.81 17.17
CA SER A 348 6.69 -1.23 18.59
C SER A 348 5.95 -0.22 19.46
N THR A 349 5.96 1.05 19.06
CA THR A 349 5.34 2.16 19.76
C THR A 349 4.47 2.97 18.80
N VAL A 350 3.26 3.34 19.22
CA VAL A 350 2.34 4.18 18.45
C VAL A 350 2.08 5.48 19.21
N VAL A 351 2.34 6.62 18.57
CA VAL A 351 2.03 7.95 19.12
C VAL A 351 0.86 8.57 18.38
N VAL A 352 -0.19 8.93 19.12
CA VAL A 352 -1.32 9.71 18.60
C VAL A 352 -1.07 11.20 18.87
N ALA A 353 -0.60 11.93 17.86
CA ALA A 353 -0.17 13.32 17.98
C ALA A 353 -1.33 14.29 18.27
N GLN A 354 -2.49 14.07 17.66
CA GLN A 354 -3.74 14.76 17.99
C GLN A 354 -4.92 14.02 17.36
N ALA A 355 -5.99 13.78 18.10
CA ALA A 355 -7.17 13.12 17.59
C ALA A 355 -8.44 13.60 18.29
N ARG A 356 -9.50 13.85 17.52
CA ARG A 356 -10.87 14.01 18.04
C ARG A 356 -11.44 12.64 18.45
N ARG A 357 -12.51 12.62 19.26
CA ARG A 357 -13.17 11.40 19.76
C ARG A 357 -13.60 10.37 18.70
N ARG A 358 -13.81 10.80 17.46
CA ARG A 358 -14.19 9.96 16.31
C ARG A 358 -13.17 10.09 15.17
N SER A 359 -11.89 10.10 15.50
CA SER A 359 -10.81 10.15 14.51
C SER A 359 -10.46 8.75 14.02
N GLY A 360 -10.13 8.60 12.73
CA GLY A 360 -9.59 7.36 12.18
C GLY A 360 -8.27 6.94 12.85
N ALA A 361 -7.46 7.89 13.33
CA ALA A 361 -6.21 7.59 14.06
C ALA A 361 -6.45 6.79 15.35
N LEU A 362 -7.64 6.86 15.95
CA LEU A 362 -7.98 6.05 17.13
C LEU A 362 -8.11 4.56 16.78
N ASN A 363 -8.41 4.22 15.52
CA ASN A 363 -8.42 2.84 15.07
C ASN A 363 -7.00 2.23 15.09
N THR A 364 -5.97 3.00 14.72
CA THR A 364 -4.57 2.56 14.86
C THR A 364 -4.21 2.30 16.33
N ALA A 365 -4.65 3.16 17.25
CA ALA A 365 -4.44 2.94 18.69
C ALA A 365 -5.15 1.69 19.21
N THR A 366 -6.36 1.38 18.71
CA THR A 366 -7.04 0.12 19.03
C THR A 366 -6.22 -1.09 18.56
N TRP A 367 -5.75 -1.08 17.31
CA TRP A 367 -4.89 -2.15 16.80
C TRP A 367 -3.59 -2.29 17.59
N ALA A 368 -2.95 -1.17 17.92
CA ALA A 368 -1.76 -1.15 18.76
C ALA A 368 -2.00 -1.83 20.11
N SER A 369 -3.15 -1.58 20.74
CA SER A 369 -3.52 -2.18 22.02
C SER A 369 -3.75 -3.70 21.89
N GLU A 370 -4.39 -4.15 20.81
CA GLU A 370 -4.62 -5.57 20.54
C GLU A 370 -3.31 -6.33 20.27
N LEU A 371 -2.32 -5.65 19.68
CA LEU A 371 -0.99 -6.17 19.38
C LEU A 371 0.03 -5.96 20.52
N ASN A 372 -0.43 -5.50 21.69
CA ASN A 372 0.42 -5.17 22.85
C ASN A 372 1.58 -4.22 22.52
N ARG A 373 1.31 -3.20 21.70
CA ARG A 373 2.25 -2.11 21.43
C ARG A 373 2.12 -1.02 22.49
N ASP A 374 3.21 -0.32 22.75
CA ASP A 374 3.18 0.86 23.60
C ASP A 374 2.41 1.97 22.90
N ILE A 375 1.48 2.61 23.61
CA ILE A 375 0.67 3.70 23.04
C ILE A 375 0.93 4.95 23.86
N TYR A 376 1.29 6.03 23.16
CA TYR A 376 1.35 7.36 23.72
C TYR A 376 0.34 8.28 23.03
N ALA A 377 -0.20 9.23 23.77
CA ALA A 377 -1.04 10.27 23.20
C ALA A 377 -0.58 11.64 23.70
N ALA A 378 -0.52 12.61 22.77
CA ALA A 378 -0.24 13.98 23.16
C ALA A 378 -1.43 14.55 23.93
N PRO A 379 -1.22 15.07 25.16
CA PRO A 379 -2.29 15.75 25.87
C PRO A 379 -2.66 17.04 25.13
N GLY A 380 -3.82 17.59 25.40
CA GLY A 380 -4.15 18.92 24.87
C GLY A 380 -5.25 19.60 25.67
N ASP A 381 -5.48 20.87 25.37
CA ASP A 381 -6.52 21.67 26.01
C ASP A 381 -7.88 20.96 25.93
N ILE A 382 -8.53 20.79 27.09
CA ILE A 382 -9.84 20.14 27.25
C ILE A 382 -10.98 20.95 26.59
N THR A 383 -10.77 22.24 26.36
CA THR A 383 -11.72 23.12 25.66
C THR A 383 -11.64 22.97 24.13
N THR A 384 -10.57 22.37 23.62
CA THR A 384 -10.33 22.18 22.18
C THR A 384 -10.83 20.79 21.74
N PRO A 385 -11.92 20.69 20.94
CA PRO A 385 -12.52 19.39 20.60
C PRO A 385 -11.60 18.44 19.81
N SER A 386 -10.62 18.98 19.07
CA SER A 386 -9.64 18.18 18.34
C SER A 386 -8.69 17.38 19.23
N ASN A 387 -8.60 17.70 20.53
CA ASN A 387 -7.80 16.95 21.50
C ASN A 387 -8.60 15.86 22.23
N GLY A 388 -9.94 15.87 22.10
CA GLY A 388 -10.81 15.07 22.94
C GLY A 388 -10.65 13.55 22.80
N GLY A 389 -10.08 13.06 21.69
CA GLY A 389 -9.72 11.65 21.51
C GLY A 389 -8.44 11.28 22.25
N CYS A 390 -7.36 12.06 22.10
CA CYS A 390 -6.11 11.85 22.84
C CYS A 390 -6.32 11.91 24.35
N ASN A 391 -6.98 12.97 24.84
CA ASN A 391 -7.29 13.11 26.27
C ASN A 391 -8.12 11.93 26.79
N ARG A 392 -9.02 11.40 25.96
CA ARG A 392 -9.84 10.24 26.35
C ARG A 392 -9.01 8.95 26.39
N LEU A 393 -8.10 8.72 25.44
CA LEU A 393 -7.19 7.57 25.48
C LEU A 393 -6.36 7.56 26.76
N ILE A 394 -5.83 8.72 27.17
CA ILE A 394 -5.06 8.88 28.42
C ILE A 394 -5.95 8.61 29.63
N ALA A 395 -7.12 9.24 29.70
CA ALA A 395 -8.04 9.10 30.83
C ALA A 395 -8.57 7.66 31.00
N ASP A 396 -8.73 6.92 29.89
CA ASP A 396 -9.17 5.53 29.90
C ASP A 396 -8.02 4.53 30.18
N GLY A 397 -6.79 5.02 30.39
CA GLY A 397 -5.61 4.17 30.62
C GLY A 397 -5.16 3.38 29.38
N LYS A 398 -5.65 3.76 28.19
CA LYS A 398 -5.31 3.11 26.91
C LYS A 398 -4.06 3.68 26.26
N ALA A 399 -3.60 4.84 26.70
CA ALA A 399 -2.37 5.45 26.25
C ALA A 399 -1.65 6.12 27.42
N MET A 400 -0.33 6.05 27.41
CA MET A 400 0.53 6.85 28.26
C MET A 400 0.51 8.31 27.79
N LEU A 401 0.67 9.24 28.74
CA LEU A 401 0.76 10.66 28.42
C LEU A 401 2.13 10.94 27.77
N LEU A 402 2.13 11.58 26.61
CA LEU A 402 3.36 12.07 25.99
C LEU A 402 3.81 13.36 26.68
N CYS A 403 4.92 13.31 27.41
CA CYS A 403 5.42 14.44 28.20
C CYS A 403 6.22 15.46 27.38
N SER A 404 6.81 15.05 26.24
CA SER A 404 7.63 15.91 25.38
C SER A 404 7.61 15.41 23.93
N CYS A 405 7.75 16.32 22.97
CA CYS A 405 7.99 16.00 21.56
C CYS A 405 9.41 16.37 21.10
N GLU A 406 10.23 16.93 22.01
CA GLU A 406 11.62 17.33 21.77
C GLU A 406 12.62 16.19 22.02
N THR A 407 12.18 15.15 22.73
CA THR A 407 12.95 13.92 22.94
C THR A 407 12.07 12.71 22.64
N VAL A 408 12.71 11.62 22.24
CA VAL A 408 12.07 10.32 21.99
C VAL A 408 12.55 9.24 22.96
N SER A 409 13.40 9.56 23.93
CA SER A 409 13.97 8.59 24.89
C SER A 409 12.92 7.80 25.67
N ASP A 410 11.75 8.39 25.89
CA ASP A 410 10.69 7.81 26.72
C ASP A 410 9.74 6.92 25.90
N ILE A 411 9.82 6.99 24.56
CA ILE A 411 8.90 6.32 23.64
C ILE A 411 9.62 5.40 22.65
N CYS A 412 10.92 5.60 22.44
CA CYS A 412 11.79 4.79 21.60
C CYS A 412 12.88 4.14 22.44
N HIS A 413 13.43 3.05 21.92
CA HIS A 413 14.65 2.46 22.45
C HIS A 413 15.87 3.36 22.16
N ALA A 414 17.04 2.98 22.71
CA ALA A 414 18.27 3.75 22.54
C ALA A 414 18.56 4.07 21.07
N ALA A 415 19.09 5.28 20.82
CA ALA A 415 19.48 5.69 19.48
C ALA A 415 20.47 4.70 18.87
N HIS A 416 20.29 4.40 17.60
CA HIS A 416 21.08 3.39 16.89
C HIS A 416 21.37 3.85 15.47
N ARG A 417 22.33 3.20 14.81
CA ARG A 417 22.48 3.37 13.36
C ARG A 417 21.43 2.50 12.66
N PRO A 418 20.75 2.99 11.61
CA PRO A 418 19.87 2.14 10.83
C PRO A 418 20.63 0.94 10.27
N ALA A 419 20.02 -0.24 10.31
CA ALA A 419 20.63 -1.43 9.74
C ALA A 419 20.75 -1.28 8.22
N THR A 420 21.96 -1.47 7.70
CA THR A 420 22.17 -1.64 6.26
C THR A 420 22.01 -3.13 5.97
N SER A 421 20.86 -3.55 5.45
CA SER A 421 20.73 -4.91 4.91
C SER A 421 21.77 -5.08 3.80
N GLY A 422 22.65 -6.06 3.94
CA GLY A 422 23.88 -6.21 3.16
C GLY A 422 23.64 -6.21 1.65
N VAL A 423 23.98 -5.11 1.00
CA VAL A 423 24.14 -5.02 -0.48
C VAL A 423 25.55 -5.49 -0.88
N ALA A 424 26.36 -6.00 0.05
CA ALA A 424 27.76 -6.33 -0.18
C ALA A 424 28.00 -7.64 -0.98
N ASP A 425 26.99 -8.50 -1.16
CA ASP A 425 27.17 -9.82 -1.82
C ASP A 425 26.57 -9.94 -3.23
N LEU A 426 26.05 -8.86 -3.82
CA LEU A 426 25.50 -8.89 -5.18
C LEU A 426 26.47 -8.37 -6.26
N ALA A 427 27.69 -7.98 -5.89
CA ALA A 427 28.71 -7.48 -6.82
C ALA A 427 29.48 -8.59 -7.59
N GLY A 428 29.09 -9.86 -7.46
CA GLY A 428 29.82 -11.01 -8.02
C GLY A 428 29.37 -11.51 -9.40
N THR A 429 28.26 -11.03 -9.96
CA THR A 429 27.66 -11.61 -11.18
C THR A 429 27.29 -10.60 -12.27
N ALA A 430 27.96 -9.45 -12.31
CA ALA A 430 27.77 -8.43 -13.35
C ALA A 430 28.86 -8.49 -14.44
N GLN A 431 29.08 -9.67 -15.03
CA GLN A 431 29.99 -9.84 -16.17
C GLN A 431 29.47 -10.86 -17.19
N ALA A 432 28.20 -10.73 -17.60
CA ALA A 432 27.67 -11.44 -18.77
C ALA A 432 26.32 -10.86 -19.24
N ALA A 433 26.24 -9.57 -19.58
CA ALA A 433 25.10 -9.02 -20.31
C ALA A 433 25.48 -7.69 -20.98
N GLU A 434 26.47 -7.72 -21.87
CA GLU A 434 26.84 -6.57 -22.70
C GLU A 434 26.65 -6.94 -24.17
N SER A 435 25.39 -6.94 -24.64
CA SER A 435 25.02 -6.68 -26.05
C SER A 435 23.50 -6.66 -26.23
N ALA A 436 22.88 -5.49 -26.06
CA ALA A 436 21.66 -5.13 -26.76
C ALA A 436 21.62 -3.60 -26.90
N GLN A 437 21.87 -3.12 -28.11
CA GLN A 437 21.91 -1.70 -28.44
C GLN A 437 20.51 -1.08 -28.42
N THR A 438 20.53 0.13 -27.88
CA THR A 438 19.48 1.10 -27.65
C THR A 438 18.71 1.45 -28.94
N HIS A 439 17.39 1.23 -28.92
CA HIS A 439 16.46 2.06 -29.68
C HIS A 439 15.73 2.96 -28.69
N LEU A 440 16.10 4.24 -28.67
CA LEU A 440 15.37 5.29 -27.99
C LEU A 440 14.02 5.47 -28.72
N ALA A 441 12.97 4.89 -28.17
CA ALA A 441 11.61 5.30 -28.47
C ALA A 441 11.22 6.38 -27.46
N GLU A 442 10.76 7.53 -27.96
CA GLU A 442 10.02 8.50 -27.18
C GLU A 442 8.85 7.81 -26.45
N PRO A 443 8.48 8.29 -25.25
CA PRO A 443 7.41 7.66 -24.49
C PRO A 443 6.15 7.59 -25.36
N PRO A 444 5.52 6.41 -25.52
CA PRO A 444 4.22 6.38 -26.13
C PRO A 444 3.29 7.18 -25.23
N ASP A 445 2.49 8.07 -25.83
CA ASP A 445 1.32 8.61 -25.19
C ASP A 445 0.56 7.42 -24.60
N ILE A 446 0.53 7.34 -23.27
CA ILE A 446 -0.36 6.44 -22.56
C ILE A 446 -1.75 6.95 -22.90
N GLU A 447 -2.37 6.37 -23.93
CA GLU A 447 -3.81 6.29 -24.00
C GLU A 447 -4.25 5.77 -22.65
N THR A 448 -4.90 6.66 -21.90
CA THR A 448 -5.62 6.38 -20.67
C THR A 448 -6.45 5.12 -20.87
N ALA A 449 -5.92 3.98 -20.43
CA ALA A 449 -6.68 2.75 -20.27
C ALA A 449 -7.72 3.04 -19.20
N GLY A 450 -8.93 3.34 -19.67
CA GLY A 450 -10.06 3.76 -18.86
C GLY A 450 -10.03 5.25 -18.49
N ALA A 451 -10.32 6.12 -19.46
CA ALA A 451 -11.17 7.25 -19.09
C ALA A 451 -12.39 6.66 -18.34
N PRO A 452 -12.76 7.17 -17.15
CA PRO A 452 -13.98 6.70 -16.50
C PRO A 452 -15.09 6.84 -17.53
N SER A 453 -15.97 5.83 -17.65
CA SER A 453 -17.20 5.97 -18.42
C SER A 453 -17.80 7.37 -18.16
N PRO A 454 -18.40 8.05 -19.15
CA PRO A 454 -19.00 9.38 -18.98
C PRO A 454 -20.00 9.48 -17.81
N GLU A 455 -20.41 8.34 -17.24
CA GLU A 455 -21.24 8.18 -16.06
C GLU A 455 -20.55 8.50 -14.71
N GLY A 456 -19.21 8.46 -14.63
CA GLY A 456 -18.45 8.61 -13.39
C GLY A 456 -18.42 10.04 -12.83
N HIS A 457 -18.33 11.06 -13.69
CA HIS A 457 -18.44 12.47 -13.26
C HIS A 457 -19.82 12.77 -12.67
N GLY A 458 -20.88 12.20 -13.26
CA GLY A 458 -22.23 12.33 -12.71
C GLY A 458 -22.41 11.66 -11.35
N LEU A 459 -21.77 10.51 -11.08
CA LEU A 459 -21.86 9.84 -9.78
C LEU A 459 -21.25 10.68 -8.66
N ARG A 460 -20.07 11.25 -8.89
CA ARG A 460 -19.38 12.13 -7.93
C ARG A 460 -20.25 13.34 -7.56
N GLU A 461 -20.81 13.99 -8.57
CA GLU A 461 -21.65 15.19 -8.38
C GLU A 461 -22.94 14.86 -7.62
N ARG A 462 -23.58 13.72 -7.92
CA ARG A 462 -24.74 13.22 -7.16
C ARG A 462 -24.39 12.94 -5.70
N LEU A 463 -23.26 12.27 -5.44
CA LEU A 463 -22.77 12.02 -4.09
C LEU A 463 -22.57 13.32 -3.30
N ILE A 464 -21.91 14.31 -3.92
CA ILE A 464 -21.71 15.62 -3.30
C ILE A 464 -23.07 16.28 -3.00
N ALA A 465 -24.02 16.25 -3.93
CA ALA A 465 -25.35 16.83 -3.75
C ALA A 465 -26.12 16.19 -2.57
N ILE A 466 -26.14 14.84 -2.51
CA ILE A 466 -26.76 14.08 -1.43
C ILE A 466 -26.11 14.42 -0.08
N MET A 467 -24.76 14.44 -0.04
CA MET A 467 -24.03 14.73 1.20
C MET A 467 -24.22 16.19 1.66
N ARG A 468 -24.32 17.16 0.73
CA ARG A 468 -24.66 18.56 1.03
C ARG A 468 -26.08 18.69 1.59
N ALA A 469 -27.05 17.95 1.05
CA ALA A 469 -28.43 17.97 1.52
C ALA A 469 -28.56 17.40 2.94
N LEU A 470 -27.83 16.32 3.25
CA LEU A 470 -27.93 15.61 4.53
C LEU A 470 -27.17 16.29 5.69
N ARG A 471 -26.13 17.08 5.40
CA ARG A 471 -25.31 17.85 6.37
C ARG A 471 -24.80 17.07 7.59
N ARG A 472 -24.69 15.75 7.49
CA ARG A 472 -24.19 14.87 8.56
C ARG A 472 -23.33 13.74 7.99
N PRO A 473 -22.43 13.12 8.78
CA PRO A 473 -21.72 11.92 8.37
C PRO A 473 -22.71 10.80 8.02
N MET A 474 -22.46 10.08 6.94
CA MET A 474 -23.33 9.01 6.46
C MET A 474 -22.54 7.73 6.18
N PRO A 475 -22.99 6.57 6.68
CA PRO A 475 -22.33 5.31 6.38
C PRO A 475 -22.55 4.94 4.90
N PRO A 476 -21.62 4.19 4.29
CA PRO A 476 -21.64 3.91 2.85
C PRO A 476 -22.96 3.27 2.38
N GLU A 477 -23.54 2.39 3.19
CA GLU A 477 -24.79 1.67 2.87
C GLU A 477 -25.96 2.64 2.69
N ARG A 478 -25.97 3.74 3.45
CA ARG A 478 -27.01 4.77 3.29
C ARG A 478 -26.78 5.68 2.10
N LEU A 479 -25.53 5.92 1.72
CA LEU A 479 -25.22 6.66 0.49
C LEU A 479 -25.57 5.84 -0.75
N ILE A 480 -25.27 4.54 -0.74
CA ILE A 480 -25.70 3.60 -1.77
C ILE A 480 -27.23 3.59 -1.88
N ALA A 481 -27.94 3.45 -0.76
CA ALA A 481 -29.40 3.47 -0.77
C ALA A 481 -29.99 4.81 -1.26
N ALA A 482 -29.36 5.94 -0.90
CA ALA A 482 -29.80 7.26 -1.34
C ALA A 482 -29.58 7.49 -2.85
N ILE A 483 -28.45 7.04 -3.38
CA ILE A 483 -28.16 7.11 -4.83
C ILE A 483 -29.10 6.19 -5.62
N ALA A 484 -29.40 5.00 -5.08
CA ALA A 484 -30.33 4.08 -5.73
C ALA A 484 -31.77 4.62 -5.78
N GLN A 485 -32.11 5.59 -4.93
CA GLN A 485 -33.40 6.28 -4.90
C GLN A 485 -33.40 7.61 -5.69
N ASP A 486 -32.27 8.02 -6.24
CA ASP A 486 -32.14 9.23 -7.04
C ASP A 486 -32.59 8.92 -8.48
N ASP A 487 -33.80 9.36 -8.85
CA ASP A 487 -34.50 9.07 -10.13
C ASP A 487 -33.80 9.64 -11.38
N SER A 488 -32.58 10.15 -11.26
CA SER A 488 -31.88 10.89 -12.32
C SER A 488 -31.12 10.01 -13.33
N SER A 489 -31.18 8.67 -13.24
CA SER A 489 -30.46 7.76 -14.15
C SER A 489 -31.31 6.57 -14.60
N THR A 490 -31.13 6.14 -15.85
CA THR A 490 -31.80 4.98 -16.46
C THR A 490 -31.32 3.62 -15.91
N SER A 491 -30.25 3.59 -15.11
CA SER A 491 -29.78 2.41 -14.39
C SER A 491 -29.04 2.84 -13.11
N PRO A 492 -29.45 2.36 -11.92
CA PRO A 492 -28.78 2.71 -10.68
C PRO A 492 -27.37 2.12 -10.63
N PRO A 493 -26.36 2.89 -10.17
CA PRO A 493 -24.97 2.42 -10.10
C PRO A 493 -24.83 1.25 -9.13
N GLN A 494 -23.88 0.35 -9.39
CA GLN A 494 -23.64 -0.77 -8.49
C GLN A 494 -23.02 -0.29 -7.17
N SER A 495 -23.23 -1.04 -6.08
CA SER A 495 -22.69 -0.68 -4.76
C SER A 495 -21.16 -0.53 -4.77
N GLN A 496 -20.47 -1.33 -5.58
CA GLN A 496 -19.02 -1.27 -5.74
C GLN A 496 -18.54 0.04 -6.38
N ASP A 497 -19.28 0.57 -7.36
CA ASP A 497 -18.95 1.80 -8.07
C ASP A 497 -19.07 2.99 -7.12
N VAL A 498 -20.11 3.00 -6.28
CA VAL A 498 -20.31 4.02 -5.24
C VAL A 498 -19.19 3.98 -4.21
N LEU A 499 -18.77 2.79 -3.76
CA LEU A 499 -17.68 2.63 -2.80
C LEU A 499 -16.32 3.04 -3.38
N ALA A 500 -16.07 2.70 -4.64
CA ALA A 500 -14.89 3.11 -5.38
C ALA A 500 -14.83 4.63 -5.51
N GLU A 501 -15.93 5.26 -5.95
CA GLU A 501 -16.01 6.72 -6.09
C GLU A 501 -15.84 7.42 -4.73
N LEU A 502 -16.47 6.94 -3.66
CA LEU A 502 -16.27 7.50 -2.31
C LEU A 502 -14.81 7.42 -1.85
N GLY A 503 -14.10 6.35 -2.18
CA GLY A 503 -12.68 6.21 -1.88
C GLY A 503 -11.80 7.13 -2.74
N LEU A 504 -12.12 7.29 -4.03
CA LEU A 504 -11.45 8.28 -4.91
C LEU A 504 -11.69 9.72 -4.42
N MET A 505 -12.92 10.06 -4.08
CA MET A 505 -13.27 11.35 -3.48
C MET A 505 -12.52 11.59 -2.16
N GLU A 506 -12.26 10.53 -1.38
CA GLU A 506 -11.46 10.61 -0.16
C GLU A 506 -9.98 10.86 -0.45
N LEU A 507 -9.41 10.21 -1.48
CA LEU A 507 -8.06 10.50 -1.97
C LEU A 507 -7.94 11.94 -2.49
N ASP A 508 -8.94 12.42 -3.19
CA ASP A 508 -8.96 13.79 -3.72
C ASP A 508 -9.21 14.84 -2.61
N GLY A 509 -9.46 14.40 -1.37
CA GLY A 509 -9.73 15.27 -0.25
C GLY A 509 -11.11 15.94 -0.29
N VAL A 510 -12.02 15.51 -1.17
CA VAL A 510 -13.40 16.01 -1.25
C VAL A 510 -14.24 15.49 -0.09
N VAL A 511 -14.00 14.26 0.35
CA VAL A 511 -14.67 13.66 1.51
C VAL A 511 -13.67 13.14 2.53
N THR A 512 -14.16 12.90 3.74
CA THR A 512 -13.40 12.25 4.81
C THR A 512 -14.18 11.06 5.35
N CYS A 513 -13.53 9.90 5.45
CA CYS A 513 -14.08 8.72 6.13
C CYS A 513 -13.74 8.77 7.62
N GLY A 514 -14.72 8.44 8.46
CA GLY A 514 -14.53 8.22 9.89
C GLY A 514 -15.44 7.11 10.41
N PRO A 515 -15.47 6.89 11.74
CA PRO A 515 -16.24 5.79 12.35
C PRO A 515 -17.75 5.85 12.08
N GLU A 516 -18.30 7.01 11.74
CA GLU A 516 -19.73 7.22 11.43
C GLU A 516 -20.01 7.34 9.93
N GLY A 517 -19.01 7.04 9.10
CA GLY A 517 -19.10 7.14 7.64
C GLY A 517 -18.52 8.45 7.07
N PHE A 518 -18.98 8.82 5.88
CA PHE A 518 -18.44 9.90 5.06
C PHE A 518 -19.07 11.24 5.35
N ARG A 519 -18.25 12.29 5.30
CA ARG A 519 -18.71 13.68 5.22
C ARG A 519 -17.86 14.48 4.23
N LEU A 520 -18.43 15.53 3.66
CA LEU A 520 -17.67 16.51 2.87
C LEU A 520 -16.57 17.16 3.72
N ALA A 521 -15.40 17.33 3.13
CA ALA A 521 -14.30 18.06 3.75
C ALA A 521 -14.67 19.55 3.90
N THR A 522 -14.19 20.20 4.95
CA THR A 522 -14.45 21.62 5.18
C THR A 522 -13.66 22.46 4.17
N GLY A 523 -14.35 23.11 3.21
CA GLY A 523 -13.75 23.98 2.19
C GLY A 523 -14.05 23.64 0.73
N SER A 524 -14.88 22.64 0.44
CA SER A 524 -15.24 22.21 -0.93
C SER A 524 -16.56 22.83 -1.46
N ASP A 525 -16.75 24.12 -1.20
CA ASP A 525 -17.87 24.91 -1.75
C ASP A 525 -17.58 25.35 -3.19
#